data_AF-A0A356J1I2-F1
#
_entry.id   AF-A0A356J1I2-F1
#
_cell.length_a   1.000
_cell.length_b   1.000
_cell.length_c   1.000
_cell.angle_alpha   90.00
_cell.angle_beta   90.00
_cell.angle_gamma   90.00
#
_symmetry.space_group_name_H-M   'P 1'
#
loop_
_entity.id
_entity.type
_entity.pdbx_description
1 polymer ?
#
loop_
_entity_poly.entity_id
_entity_poly.type
_entity_poly.pdbx_seq_one_letter_code
_entity_poly.pdbx_strand_id
1 'polypeptide(L)'
;MSNDKTRKLPRGVIVLGLFIVFSSIVHMHKLIVDRAWYQDIYGYLPPWLGESRYVFSWVQRAAGFMAAAGLLWGKNVCRLLIIFIGWFTIFFVFWKHPYRAFQNHAHYLDKQPVIQSLFDHLGVPDFTVASVVWPALVVYYFLEIIFWGWVIYYLTRPGVKAYFLPR
;
A
#
# COMPACT_ATOMS: atom_id res chain seq x y z
N MET A 1 22.46 -15.70 36.14
CA MET A 1 21.27 -16.20 35.41
C MET A 1 20.37 -15.00 35.08
N SER A 2 20.55 -14.38 33.92
CA SER A 2 19.68 -13.26 33.52
C SER A 2 18.31 -13.82 33.21
N ASN A 3 17.32 -13.38 33.98
CA ASN A 3 15.91 -13.69 33.78
C ASN A 3 15.48 -12.98 32.49
N ASP A 4 15.77 -13.60 31.35
CA ASP A 4 15.48 -13.07 30.03
C ASP A 4 13.99 -13.27 29.78
N LYS A 5 13.20 -12.46 30.48
CA LYS A 5 11.77 -12.31 30.26
C LYS A 5 11.63 -11.90 28.80
N THR A 6 11.29 -12.88 27.96
CA THR A 6 10.94 -12.71 26.55
C THR A 6 9.92 -11.58 26.47
N ARG A 7 10.40 -10.38 26.14
CA ARG A 7 9.53 -9.22 26.01
C ARG A 7 8.60 -9.52 24.86
N LYS A 8 7.33 -9.77 25.18
CA LYS A 8 6.28 -9.93 24.17
C LYS A 8 6.27 -8.67 23.31
N LEU A 9 6.26 -8.86 21.99
CA LEU A 9 6.15 -7.74 21.06
C LEU A 9 4.89 -6.93 21.38
N PRO A 10 4.95 -5.58 21.29
CA PRO A 10 3.78 -4.76 21.47
C PRO A 10 2.66 -5.19 20.52
N ARG A 11 1.42 -5.29 21.01
CA ARG A 11 0.27 -5.72 20.19
C ARG A 11 0.14 -4.91 18.89
N GLY A 12 0.39 -3.61 18.95
CA GLY A 12 0.35 -2.75 17.77
C GLY A 12 1.42 -3.08 16.72
N VAL A 13 2.62 -3.54 17.12
CA VAL A 13 3.65 -4.04 16.20
C VAL A 13 3.19 -5.32 15.52
N ILE A 14 2.53 -6.21 16.27
CA ILE A 14 1.98 -7.46 15.73
C ILE A 14 0.89 -7.17 14.70
N VAL A 15 -0.10 -6.32 15.06
CA VAL A 15 -1.20 -5.93 14.17
C VAL A 15 -0.66 -5.25 12.90
N LEU A 16 0.27 -4.31 13.05
CA LEU A 16 0.90 -3.63 11.92
C LEU A 16 1.68 -4.59 11.03
N GLY A 17 2.50 -5.46 11.62
CA GLY A 17 3.28 -6.44 10.88
C GLY A 17 2.39 -7.40 10.08
N LEU A 18 1.36 -7.95 10.72
CA LEU A 18 0.38 -8.81 10.05
C LEU A 18 -0.35 -8.07 8.94
N PHE A 19 -0.80 -6.84 9.18
CA PHE A 19 -1.47 -6.02 8.18
C PHE A 19 -0.59 -5.82 6.93
N ILE A 20 0.70 -5.46 7.11
CA ILE A 20 1.63 -5.28 5.98
C ILE A 20 1.91 -6.62 5.28
N VAL A 21 2.06 -7.72 6.01
CA VAL A 21 2.23 -9.06 5.42
C VAL A 21 1.04 -9.42 4.54
N PHE A 22 -0.18 -9.37 5.07
CA PHE A 22 -1.39 -9.71 4.32
C PHE A 22 -1.62 -8.77 3.14
N SER A 23 -1.46 -7.46 3.34
CA SER A 23 -1.55 -6.48 2.26
C SER A 23 -0.55 -6.80 1.14
N SER A 24 0.70 -7.14 1.48
CA SER A 24 1.73 -7.49 0.49
C SER A 24 1.37 -8.76 -0.27
N ILE A 25 0.89 -9.82 0.40
CA ILE A 25 0.44 -11.06 -0.25
C ILE A 25 -0.71 -10.78 -1.23
N VAL A 26 -1.73 -10.04 -0.80
CA VAL A 26 -2.88 -9.71 -1.64
C VAL A 26 -2.44 -8.91 -2.87
N HIS A 27 -1.56 -7.93 -2.71
CA HIS A 27 -1.06 -7.14 -3.84
C HIS A 27 -0.15 -7.93 -4.77
N MET A 28 0.72 -8.80 -4.26
CA MET A 28 1.53 -9.68 -5.08
C MET A 28 0.64 -10.64 -5.88
N HIS A 29 -0.39 -11.23 -5.25
CA HIS A 29 -1.36 -12.07 -5.94
C HIS A 29 -2.08 -11.32 -7.07
N LYS A 30 -2.56 -10.09 -6.81
CA LYS A 30 -3.17 -9.25 -7.85
C LYS A 30 -2.20 -8.93 -8.99
N LEU A 31 -0.93 -8.68 -8.71
CA LEU A 31 0.07 -8.44 -9.76
C LEU A 31 0.33 -9.66 -10.64
N ILE A 32 0.12 -10.88 -10.13
CA ILE A 32 0.19 -12.12 -10.92
C ILE A 32 -1.07 -12.27 -11.77
N VAL A 33 -2.24 -12.23 -11.13
CA VAL A 33 -3.53 -12.56 -11.77
C VAL A 33 -3.95 -11.49 -12.78
N ASP A 34 -3.75 -10.22 -12.44
CA ASP A 34 -4.25 -9.07 -13.21
C ASP A 34 -3.16 -8.41 -14.06
N ARG A 35 -2.13 -9.16 -14.50
CA ARG A 35 -1.01 -8.58 -15.27
C ARG A 35 -1.49 -7.89 -16.56
N ALA A 36 -2.42 -8.50 -17.29
CA ALA A 36 -2.95 -7.92 -18.52
C ALA A 36 -3.66 -6.58 -18.24
N TRP A 37 -4.47 -6.54 -17.19
CA TRP A 37 -5.14 -5.32 -16.74
C TRP A 37 -4.16 -4.25 -16.25
N TYR A 38 -3.08 -4.64 -15.58
CA TYR A 38 -2.01 -3.71 -15.20
C TYR A 38 -1.39 -3.07 -16.44
N GLN A 39 -1.05 -3.86 -17.47
CA GLN A 39 -0.48 -3.32 -18.71
C GLN A 39 -1.45 -2.39 -19.43
N ASP A 40 -2.74 -2.71 -19.43
CA ASP A 40 -3.78 -1.85 -20.02
C ASP A 40 -3.88 -0.48 -19.32
N ILE A 41 -3.93 -0.45 -17.99
CA ILE A 41 -3.99 0.81 -17.23
C ILE A 41 -2.81 1.72 -17.55
N TYR A 42 -1.62 1.14 -17.71
CA TYR A 42 -0.39 1.88 -17.99
C TYR A 42 -0.03 1.91 -19.49
N GLY A 43 -0.94 1.55 -20.38
CA GLY A 43 -0.70 1.52 -21.84
C GLY A 43 -0.39 2.89 -22.45
N TYR A 44 -0.65 3.98 -21.72
CA TYR A 44 -0.26 5.34 -22.10
C TYR A 44 1.25 5.63 -21.89
N LEU A 45 1.98 4.74 -21.20
CA LEU A 45 3.42 4.85 -20.99
C LEU A 45 4.19 4.07 -22.06
N PRO A 46 5.44 4.44 -22.36
CA PRO A 46 6.34 3.60 -23.14
C PRO A 46 6.45 2.19 -22.52
N PRO A 47 6.50 1.10 -23.33
CA PRO A 47 6.51 -0.27 -22.81
C PRO A 47 7.59 -0.55 -21.76
N TRP A 48 8.80 -0.02 -21.96
CA TRP A 48 9.91 -0.18 -21.02
C TRP A 48 9.63 0.47 -19.66
N LEU A 49 8.91 1.58 -19.62
CA LEU A 49 8.56 2.28 -18.39
C LEU A 49 7.42 1.55 -17.66
N GLY A 50 6.44 1.01 -18.41
CA GLY A 50 5.39 0.14 -17.87
C GLY A 50 5.98 -1.11 -17.20
N GLU A 51 6.88 -1.81 -17.86
CA GLU A 51 7.59 -2.97 -17.30
C GLU A 51 8.47 -2.61 -16.11
N SER A 52 9.22 -1.49 -16.19
CA SER A 52 10.05 -1.02 -15.06
C SER A 52 9.20 -0.76 -13.83
N ARG A 53 8.02 -0.17 -14.01
CA ARG A 53 7.05 0.08 -12.94
C ARG A 53 6.45 -1.21 -12.39
N TYR A 54 6.17 -2.19 -13.24
CA TYR A 54 5.70 -3.52 -12.83
C TYR A 54 6.73 -4.22 -11.94
N VAL A 55 8.00 -4.26 -12.38
CA VAL A 55 9.12 -4.82 -11.61
C VAL A 55 9.31 -4.06 -10.30
N PHE A 56 9.29 -2.73 -10.34
CA PHE A 56 9.40 -1.91 -9.14
C PHE A 56 8.27 -2.20 -8.14
N SER A 57 7.03 -2.37 -8.63
CA SER A 57 5.88 -2.74 -7.79
C SER A 57 6.13 -4.07 -7.08
N TRP A 58 6.64 -5.07 -7.80
CA TRP A 58 7.03 -6.37 -7.21
C TRP A 58 8.10 -6.23 -6.13
N VAL A 59 9.20 -5.54 -6.45
CA VAL A 59 10.32 -5.33 -5.53
C VAL A 59 9.85 -4.63 -4.25
N GLN A 60 9.02 -3.58 -4.39
CA GLN A 60 8.46 -2.87 -3.24
C GLN A 60 7.60 -3.79 -2.36
N ARG A 61 6.74 -4.65 -2.95
CA ARG A 61 5.89 -5.57 -2.18
C ARG A 61 6.69 -6.69 -1.51
N ALA A 62 7.69 -7.25 -2.19
CA ALA A 62 8.59 -8.24 -1.62
C ALA A 62 9.40 -7.64 -0.45
N ALA A 63 9.93 -6.43 -0.63
CA ALA A 63 10.63 -5.70 0.43
C ALA A 63 9.71 -5.43 1.63
N GLY A 64 8.46 -4.99 1.39
CA GLY A 64 7.45 -4.77 2.42
C GLY A 64 7.12 -6.04 3.20
N PHE A 65 6.93 -7.17 2.50
CA PHE A 65 6.70 -8.48 3.11
C PHE A 65 7.87 -8.92 4.00
N MET A 66 9.09 -8.90 3.47
CA MET A 66 10.29 -9.29 4.22
C MET A 66 10.53 -8.37 5.43
N ALA A 67 10.32 -7.06 5.26
CA ALA A 67 10.46 -6.10 6.34
C ALA A 67 9.39 -6.33 7.44
N ALA A 68 8.16 -6.64 7.07
CA ALA A 68 7.09 -6.93 8.02
C ALA A 68 7.30 -8.26 8.76
N ALA A 69 7.73 -9.32 8.07
CA ALA A 69 8.12 -10.58 8.71
C ALA A 69 9.28 -10.37 9.70
N GLY A 70 10.31 -9.62 9.28
CA GLY A 70 11.42 -9.26 10.16
C GLY A 70 11.03 -8.35 11.33
N LEU A 71 10.03 -7.47 11.14
CA LEU A 71 9.45 -6.68 12.22
C LEU A 71 8.79 -7.58 13.28
N LEU A 72 8.06 -8.61 12.85
CA LEU A 72 7.46 -9.62 13.73
C LEU A 72 8.49 -10.52 14.43
N TRP A 73 9.73 -10.57 13.94
CA TRP A 73 10.87 -11.18 14.64
C TRP A 73 11.68 -10.20 15.48
N GLY A 74 11.21 -8.97 15.67
CA GLY A 74 11.88 -7.97 16.50
C GLY A 74 13.19 -7.42 15.91
N LYS A 75 13.40 -7.49 14.59
CA LYS A 75 14.63 -7.03 13.95
C LYS A 75 14.60 -5.50 13.71
N ASN A 76 15.59 -4.79 14.27
CA ASN A 76 15.72 -3.33 14.12
C ASN A 76 15.89 -2.88 12.66
N VAL A 77 16.68 -3.62 11.88
CA VAL A 77 16.92 -3.33 10.46
C VAL A 77 15.59 -3.32 9.70
N CYS A 78 14.72 -4.28 9.98
CA CYS A 78 13.41 -4.39 9.35
C CYS A 78 12.47 -3.26 9.77
N ARG A 79 12.53 -2.81 11.04
CA ARG A 79 11.82 -1.58 11.48
C ARG A 79 12.26 -0.35 10.68
N LEU A 80 13.57 -0.16 10.53
CA LEU A 80 14.14 0.97 9.77
C LEU A 80 13.74 0.88 8.29
N LEU A 81 13.72 -0.32 7.72
CA LEU A 81 13.28 -0.56 6.35
C LEU A 81 11.79 -0.20 6.16
N ILE A 82 10.90 -0.54 7.09
CA ILE A 82 9.49 -0.12 7.02
C ILE A 82 9.35 1.39 7.09
N ILE A 83 10.12 2.06 7.96
CA ILE A 83 10.14 3.53 8.04
C ILE A 83 10.61 4.13 6.71
N PHE A 84 11.67 3.57 6.11
CA PHE A 84 12.16 3.99 4.80
C PHE A 84 11.11 3.79 3.70
N ILE A 85 10.45 2.62 3.64
CA ILE A 85 9.37 2.35 2.69
C ILE A 85 8.21 3.34 2.89
N GLY A 86 7.91 3.71 4.13
CA GLY A 86 6.88 4.71 4.44
C GLY A 86 7.24 6.09 3.89
N TRP A 87 8.45 6.58 4.16
CA TRP A 87 8.92 7.84 3.59
C TRP A 87 8.93 7.81 2.07
N PHE A 88 9.46 6.73 1.48
CA PHE A 88 9.46 6.54 0.04
C PHE A 88 8.03 6.59 -0.52
N THR A 89 7.07 5.92 0.12
CA THR A 89 5.68 5.92 -0.35
C THR A 89 5.03 7.30 -0.28
N ILE A 90 5.33 8.08 0.77
CA ILE A 90 4.87 9.47 0.90
C ILE A 90 5.44 10.35 -0.23
N PHE A 91 6.77 10.33 -0.44
CA PHE A 91 7.41 11.17 -1.45
C PHE A 91 6.99 10.82 -2.87
N PHE A 92 6.78 9.54 -3.16
CA PHE A 92 6.44 9.05 -4.49
C PHE A 92 4.95 8.74 -4.65
N VAL A 93 4.07 9.25 -3.78
CA VAL A 93 2.63 8.92 -3.82
C VAL A 93 1.99 9.30 -5.16
N PHE A 94 2.33 10.49 -5.69
CA PHE A 94 1.83 10.98 -6.98
C PHE A 94 2.33 10.17 -8.17
N TRP A 95 3.57 9.69 -8.07
CA TRP A 95 4.15 8.79 -9.07
C TRP A 95 3.51 7.40 -9.00
N LYS A 96 3.19 6.94 -7.79
CA LYS A 96 2.57 5.63 -7.54
C LYS A 96 1.10 5.58 -7.99
N HIS A 97 0.38 6.70 -8.04
CA HIS A 97 -1.01 6.70 -8.53
C HIS A 97 -1.28 7.85 -9.51
N PRO A 98 -0.69 7.83 -10.71
CA PRO A 98 -0.86 8.92 -11.66
C PRO A 98 -2.32 9.08 -12.06
N TYR A 99 -2.77 10.32 -12.26
CA TYR A 99 -4.17 10.65 -12.59
C TYR A 99 -4.75 9.78 -13.72
N ARG A 100 -3.99 9.60 -14.81
CA ARG A 100 -4.41 8.77 -15.95
C ARG A 100 -4.69 7.32 -15.57
N ALA A 101 -3.90 6.73 -14.68
CA ALA A 101 -4.15 5.36 -14.22
C ALA A 101 -5.44 5.29 -13.38
N PHE A 102 -5.69 6.31 -12.55
CA PHE A 102 -6.91 6.42 -11.74
C PHE A 102 -8.15 6.64 -12.61
N GLN A 103 -8.04 7.46 -13.66
CA GLN A 103 -9.07 7.68 -14.65
C GLN A 103 -9.41 6.41 -15.44
N ASN A 104 -8.40 5.67 -15.91
CA ASN A 104 -8.60 4.39 -16.59
C ASN A 104 -9.31 3.38 -15.67
N HIS A 105 -8.95 3.35 -14.39
CA HIS A 105 -9.63 2.50 -13.41
C HIS A 105 -11.10 2.92 -13.20
N ALA A 106 -11.38 4.22 -13.08
CA ALA A 106 -12.75 4.71 -12.94
C ALA A 106 -13.62 4.37 -14.16
N HIS A 107 -13.10 4.53 -15.38
CA HIS A 107 -13.80 4.11 -16.59
C HIS A 107 -14.02 2.60 -16.67
N TYR A 108 -13.11 1.79 -16.12
CA TYR A 108 -13.33 0.36 -15.98
C TYR A 108 -14.47 0.06 -15.00
N LEU A 109 -14.57 0.79 -13.88
CA LEU A 109 -15.64 0.64 -12.90
C LEU A 109 -17.00 1.07 -13.47
N ASP A 110 -17.05 2.13 -14.26
CA ASP A 110 -18.28 2.57 -14.94
C ASP A 110 -18.86 1.51 -15.89
N LYS A 111 -18.03 0.59 -16.40
CA LYS A 111 -18.47 -0.52 -17.25
C LYS A 111 -18.97 -1.73 -16.46
N GLN A 112 -18.83 -1.74 -15.13
CA GLN A 112 -19.24 -2.88 -14.30
C GLN A 112 -20.76 -2.83 -14.05
N PRO A 113 -21.52 -3.88 -14.41
CA PRO A 113 -22.97 -3.90 -14.24
C PRO A 113 -23.43 -3.67 -12.79
N VAL A 114 -22.61 -4.09 -11.82
CA VAL A 114 -22.88 -3.91 -10.39
C VAL A 114 -22.85 -2.43 -9.99
N ILE A 115 -21.94 -1.64 -10.55
CA ILE A 115 -21.82 -0.20 -10.27
C ILE A 115 -23.01 0.54 -10.87
N GLN A 116 -23.38 0.20 -12.10
CA GLN A 116 -24.52 0.81 -12.76
C GLN A 116 -25.83 0.50 -12.01
N SER A 117 -26.04 -0.76 -11.64
CA SER A 117 -27.18 -1.16 -10.79
C SER A 117 -27.20 -0.43 -9.44
N LEU A 118 -26.04 -0.22 -8.81
CA LEU A 118 -25.96 0.54 -7.56
C LEU A 118 -26.42 1.99 -7.75
N PHE A 119 -25.99 2.67 -8.82
CA PHE A 119 -26.39 4.06 -9.09
C PHE A 119 -27.87 4.18 -9.46
N ASP A 120 -28.41 3.21 -10.20
CA ASP A 120 -29.85 3.12 -10.46
C ASP A 120 -30.65 3.01 -9.16
N HIS A 121 -30.22 2.14 -8.23
CA HIS A 121 -30.87 1.98 -6.91
C HIS A 121 -30.76 3.23 -6.02
N LEU A 122 -29.68 4.01 -6.17
CA LEU A 122 -29.49 5.27 -5.45
C LEU A 122 -30.21 6.46 -6.11
N GLY A 123 -30.92 6.24 -7.24
CA GLY A 123 -31.66 7.28 -7.95
C GLY A 123 -30.78 8.25 -8.73
N VAL A 124 -29.56 7.84 -9.10
CA VAL A 124 -28.57 8.66 -9.80
C VAL A 124 -28.01 7.94 -11.05
N PRO A 125 -28.86 7.51 -12.01
CA PRO A 125 -28.47 6.63 -13.12
C PRO A 125 -27.42 7.23 -14.07
N ASP A 126 -27.36 8.56 -14.17
CA ASP A 126 -26.38 9.28 -15.02
C ASP A 126 -25.05 9.57 -14.30
N PHE A 127 -24.92 9.17 -13.04
CA PHE A 127 -23.69 9.38 -12.29
C PHE A 127 -22.60 8.41 -12.76
N THR A 128 -21.40 8.96 -12.96
CA THR A 128 -20.22 8.17 -13.35
C THR A 128 -19.12 8.29 -12.31
N VAL A 129 -18.43 7.19 -12.03
CA VAL A 129 -17.22 7.16 -11.20
C VAL A 129 -16.14 8.07 -11.82
N ALA A 130 -16.08 8.15 -13.14
CA ALA A 130 -15.18 9.07 -13.85
C ALA A 130 -15.33 10.53 -13.41
N SER A 131 -16.54 10.98 -13.05
CA SER A 131 -16.80 12.37 -12.63
C SER A 131 -16.11 12.77 -11.32
N VAL A 132 -15.78 11.79 -10.46
CA VAL A 132 -15.19 12.01 -9.13
C VAL A 132 -13.73 11.56 -9.03
N VAL A 133 -13.07 11.25 -10.15
CA VAL A 133 -11.68 10.78 -10.18
C VAL A 133 -10.73 11.71 -9.43
N TRP A 134 -10.83 13.02 -9.67
CA TRP A 134 -9.91 13.98 -9.05
C TRP A 134 -10.15 14.10 -7.53
N PRO A 135 -11.35 14.39 -7.02
CA PRO A 135 -11.55 14.41 -5.56
C PRO A 135 -11.22 13.06 -4.90
N ALA A 136 -11.54 11.93 -5.54
CA ALA A 136 -11.16 10.60 -5.04
C ALA A 136 -9.64 10.40 -4.96
N LEU A 137 -8.89 10.85 -5.97
CA LEU A 137 -7.44 10.76 -6.01
C LEU A 137 -6.78 11.64 -4.92
N VAL A 138 -7.26 12.87 -4.70
CA VAL A 138 -6.77 13.73 -3.59
C VAL A 138 -6.98 13.03 -2.25
N VAL A 139 -8.19 12.54 -2.00
CA VAL A 139 -8.52 11.83 -0.77
C VAL A 139 -7.64 10.60 -0.61
N TYR A 140 -7.43 9.84 -1.68
CA TYR A 140 -6.56 8.68 -1.67
C TYR A 140 -5.12 9.04 -1.29
N TYR A 141 -4.55 10.09 -1.87
CA TYR A 141 -3.21 10.57 -1.49
C TYR A 141 -3.13 10.98 -0.03
N PHE A 142 -4.12 11.73 0.45
CA PHE A 142 -4.17 12.18 1.84
C PHE A 142 -4.23 10.99 2.81
N LEU A 143 -5.04 9.97 2.51
CA LEU A 143 -5.14 8.76 3.31
C LEU A 143 -3.82 7.96 3.32
N GLU A 144 -3.13 7.82 2.18
CA GLU A 144 -1.81 7.18 2.11
C GLU A 144 -0.76 7.94 2.94
N ILE A 145 -0.73 9.27 2.84
CA ILE A 145 0.20 10.11 3.59
C ILE A 145 -0.06 9.98 5.10
N ILE A 146 -1.32 10.06 5.54
CA ILE A 146 -1.70 9.89 6.94
C ILE A 146 -1.32 8.50 7.44
N PHE A 147 -1.67 7.46 6.67
CA PHE A 147 -1.41 6.08 7.04
C PHE A 147 0.09 5.85 7.27
N TRP A 148 0.93 6.22 6.31
CA TRP A 148 2.38 6.06 6.44
C TRP A 148 3.00 6.99 7.48
N GLY A 149 2.50 8.21 7.61
CA GLY A 149 2.91 9.14 8.67
C GLY A 149 2.65 8.55 10.06
N TRP A 150 1.48 7.94 10.27
CA TRP A 150 1.14 7.25 11.51
C TRP A 150 2.02 6.02 11.76
N VAL A 151 2.28 5.19 10.74
CA VAL A 151 3.18 4.03 10.83
C VAL A 151 4.60 4.46 11.23
N ILE A 152 5.14 5.49 10.58
CA ILE A 152 6.48 6.04 10.88
C ILE A 152 6.51 6.55 12.32
N TYR A 153 5.56 7.39 12.70
CA TYR A 153 5.46 7.92 14.06
C TYR A 153 5.39 6.80 15.10
N TYR A 154 4.53 5.80 14.89
CA TYR A 154 4.38 4.68 15.80
C TYR A 154 5.69 3.91 16.00
N LEU A 155 6.41 3.61 14.91
CA LEU A 155 7.66 2.84 14.95
C LEU A 155 8.86 3.63 15.49
N THR A 156 8.81 4.98 15.49
CA THR A 156 9.86 5.82 16.06
C THR A 156 9.66 6.09 17.56
N ARG A 157 8.48 5.81 18.14
CA ARG A 157 8.22 6.02 19.58
C ARG A 157 9.28 5.30 20.43
N PRO A 158 9.89 5.96 21.44
CA PRO A 158 10.94 5.37 22.27
C PRO A 158 10.55 4.01 22.87
N GLY A 159 9.30 3.90 23.35
CA GLY A 159 8.75 2.67 23.90
C GLY A 159 8.73 1.51 22.91
N VAL A 160 8.39 1.77 21.64
CA VAL A 160 8.40 0.76 20.57
C VAL A 160 9.83 0.47 20.13
N LYS A 161 10.65 1.51 19.93
CA LYS A 161 12.05 1.40 19.52
C LYS A 161 12.88 0.51 20.44
N ALA A 162 12.66 0.60 21.75
CA ALA A 162 13.36 -0.18 22.75
C ALA A 162 13.19 -1.71 22.63
N TYR A 163 12.17 -2.21 21.92
CA TYR A 163 11.99 -3.65 21.68
C TYR A 163 12.91 -4.22 20.60
N PHE A 164 13.52 -3.35 19.79
CA PHE A 164 14.32 -3.77 18.63
C PHE A 164 15.82 -3.61 18.83
N LEU A 165 16.27 -2.86 19.85
CA LEU A 165 17.68 -2.62 20.07
C LEU A 165 18.34 -3.83 20.75
N PRO A 166 19.55 -4.25 20.32
CA PRO A 166 20.34 -5.23 21.05
C PRO A 166 20.66 -4.67 22.44
N ARG A 167 20.71 -5.56 23.43
CA ARG A 167 21.19 -5.24 24.77
C ARG A 167 22.70 -5.40 24.83
#